data_AF-A0A4Y6HZZ9-F1
#
_entry.id   AF-A0A4Y6HZZ9-F1
#
_cell.length_a   1.000
_cell.length_b   1.000
_cell.length_c   1.000
_cell.angle_alpha   90.00
_cell.angle_beta   90.00
_cell.angle_gamma   90.00
#
_symmetry.space_group_name_H-M   'P 1'
#
loop_
_entity.id
_entity.type
_entity.pdbx_description
1 polymer ?
#
loop_
_entity_poly.entity_id
_entity_poly.type
_entity_poly.pdbx_seq_one_letter_code
_entity_poly.pdbx_strand_id
1 'polypeptide(L)'
;MKTQLLDYWLYLYLGCIYLVPLFAILKLNNGDTRFMLRKLLFPLEYLIQVKAEQAFSNSRSATRLIHILVWCVSILGLVGASIPLVALNEPMMKHTALLVFITYYCMLAPITFWFQPHANISTKTK
;
A
#
# COMPACT_ATOMS: atom_id res chain seq x y z
N MET A 1 18.60 -16.23 16.78
CA MET A 1 17.37 -15.69 17.39
C MET A 1 17.10 -14.23 17.03
N LYS A 2 17.99 -13.28 17.34
CA LYS A 2 17.74 -11.84 17.09
C LYS A 2 17.41 -11.49 15.62
N THR A 3 18.19 -12.00 14.66
CA THR A 3 17.96 -11.78 13.22
C THR A 3 16.62 -12.38 12.76
N GLN A 4 16.29 -13.60 13.19
CA GLN A 4 15.00 -14.24 12.87
C GLN A 4 13.81 -13.47 13.44
N LEU A 5 13.93 -12.89 14.64
CA LEU A 5 12.89 -12.08 15.24
C LEU A 5 12.63 -10.80 14.44
N LEU A 6 13.69 -10.19 13.92
CA LEU A 6 13.60 -9.03 13.04
C LEU A 6 13.03 -9.38 11.65
N ASP A 7 13.34 -10.56 11.12
CA ASP A 7 12.66 -11.06 9.92
C ASP A 7 11.16 -11.23 10.16
N TYR A 8 10.75 -11.82 11.28
CA TYR A 8 9.33 -11.93 11.63
C TYR A 8 8.66 -10.57 11.75
N TRP A 9 9.34 -9.57 12.33
CA TRP A 9 8.84 -8.21 12.35
C TRP A 9 8.62 -7.64 10.95
N LEU A 10 9.59 -7.79 10.05
CA LEU A 10 9.48 -7.30 8.67
C LEU A 10 8.40 -8.03 7.88
N TYR A 11 8.25 -9.33 8.08
CA TYR A 11 7.15 -10.12 7.50
C TYR A 11 5.79 -9.67 8.05
N LEU A 12 5.68 -9.43 9.35
CA LEU A 12 4.47 -8.90 9.97
C LEU A 12 4.13 -7.52 9.39
N TYR A 13 5.14 -6.64 9.27
CA TYR A 13 4.99 -5.32 8.67
C TYR A 13 4.50 -5.42 7.22
N LEU A 14 5.11 -6.28 6.41
CA LEU A 14 4.69 -6.56 5.04
C LEU A 14 3.24 -7.09 4.99
N GLY A 15 2.90 -8.01 5.89
CA GLY A 15 1.54 -8.53 6.04
C GLY A 15 0.52 -7.44 6.37
N CYS A 16 0.87 -6.50 7.26
CA CYS A 16 0.01 -5.37 7.61
C CYS A 16 -0.21 -4.42 6.43
N ILE A 17 0.82 -4.13 5.62
CA ILE A 17 0.67 -3.21 4.48
C ILE A 17 0.08 -3.87 3.23
N TYR A 18 0.10 -5.20 3.14
CA TYR A 18 -0.37 -5.95 1.96
C TYR A 18 -1.59 -6.82 2.26
N LEU A 19 -1.46 -7.83 3.13
CA LEU A 19 -2.51 -8.82 3.38
C LEU A 19 -3.75 -8.21 4.03
N VAL A 20 -3.58 -7.36 5.05
CA VAL A 20 -4.72 -6.74 5.75
C VAL A 20 -5.58 -5.91 4.77
N PRO A 21 -5.00 -5.02 3.95
CA PRO A 21 -5.73 -4.35 2.88
C PRO A 21 -6.37 -5.30 1.88
N LEU A 22 -5.69 -6.37 1.50
CA LEU A 22 -6.21 -7.35 0.54
C LEU A 22 -7.47 -8.03 1.07
N PHE A 23 -7.47 -8.47 2.33
CA PHE A 23 -8.66 -9.04 2.97
C PHE A 23 -9.81 -8.04 3.07
N ALA A 24 -9.51 -6.78 3.40
CA ALA A 24 -10.53 -5.74 3.41
C ALA A 24 -11.14 -5.50 2.02
N ILE A 25 -10.33 -5.51 0.96
CA ILE A 25 -10.84 -5.46 -0.43
C ILE A 25 -11.70 -6.67 -0.73
N LEU A 26 -11.26 -7.89 -0.44
CA LEU A 26 -12.02 -9.12 -0.72
C LEU A 26 -13.39 -9.09 -0.05
N LYS A 27 -13.47 -8.57 1.18
CA LYS A 27 -14.74 -8.40 1.91
C LYS A 27 -15.65 -7.32 1.31
N LEU A 28 -15.07 -6.28 0.71
CA LEU A 28 -15.80 -5.23 -0.01
C LEU A 28 -16.18 -5.64 -1.44
N ASN A 29 -15.53 -6.67 -1.99
CA ASN A 29 -15.65 -7.04 -3.39
C ASN A 29 -16.95 -7.82 -3.64
N ASN A 30 -18.06 -7.11 -3.84
CA ASN A 30 -19.36 -7.65 -4.26
C ASN A 30 -19.35 -8.12 -5.74
N GLY A 31 -18.32 -8.88 -6.16
CA GLY A 31 -18.16 -9.35 -7.54
C GLY A 31 -17.56 -8.34 -8.53
N ASP A 32 -17.00 -7.21 -8.07
CA ASP A 32 -16.35 -6.22 -8.95
C ASP A 32 -14.96 -6.69 -9.40
N THR A 33 -14.85 -7.14 -10.65
CA THR A 33 -13.58 -7.59 -11.25
C THR A 33 -12.75 -6.43 -11.83
N ARG A 34 -13.26 -5.18 -11.81
CA ARG A 34 -12.51 -4.04 -12.33
C ARG A 34 -11.25 -3.81 -11.52
N PHE A 35 -10.16 -3.51 -12.24
CA PHE A 35 -8.85 -3.23 -11.67
C PHE A 35 -8.31 -4.35 -10.76
N MET A 36 -8.65 -5.63 -11.01
CA MET A 36 -8.17 -6.78 -10.24
C MET A 36 -6.64 -6.81 -10.06
N LEU A 37 -5.89 -6.48 -11.12
CA LEU A 37 -4.43 -6.42 -11.05
C LEU A 37 -3.96 -5.38 -10.02
N ARG A 38 -4.61 -4.23 -9.92
CA ARG A 38 -4.27 -3.19 -8.92
C ARG A 38 -4.68 -3.61 -7.51
N LYS A 39 -5.87 -4.21 -7.37
CA LYS A 39 -6.34 -4.78 -6.09
C LYS A 39 -5.37 -5.84 -5.57
N LEU A 40 -4.78 -6.64 -6.46
CA LEU A 40 -3.83 -7.69 -6.11
C LEU A 40 -2.42 -7.14 -5.86
N LEU A 41 -1.91 -6.27 -6.72
CA LEU A 41 -0.53 -5.77 -6.59
C LEU A 41 -0.38 -4.75 -5.47
N PHE A 42 -1.36 -3.87 -5.29
CA PHE A 42 -1.30 -2.71 -4.40
C PHE A 42 -2.62 -2.49 -3.64
N PRO A 43 -3.00 -3.44 -2.76
CA PRO A 43 -4.28 -3.38 -2.08
C PRO A 43 -4.42 -2.17 -1.13
N LEU A 44 -3.35 -1.72 -0.49
CA LEU A 44 -3.39 -0.55 0.39
C LEU A 44 -3.74 0.73 -0.38
N GLU A 45 -3.04 0.98 -1.49
CA GLU A 45 -3.29 2.14 -2.34
C GLU A 45 -4.70 2.11 -2.92
N TYR A 46 -5.19 0.93 -3.32
CA TYR A 46 -6.57 0.82 -3.79
C TYR A 46 -7.60 1.17 -2.70
N LEU A 47 -7.38 0.75 -1.45
CA LEU A 47 -8.27 1.17 -0.36
C LEU A 47 -8.20 2.68 -0.10
N ILE A 48 -7.00 3.26 -0.11
CA ILE A 48 -6.82 4.70 0.02
C ILE A 48 -7.60 5.41 -1.09
N GLN A 49 -7.51 4.91 -2.32
CA GLN A 49 -8.25 5.46 -3.45
C GLN A 49 -9.77 5.41 -3.21
N VAL A 50 -10.32 4.26 -2.81
CA VAL A 50 -11.76 4.12 -2.56
C VAL A 50 -12.21 5.08 -1.46
N LYS A 51 -11.42 5.22 -0.39
CA LYS A 51 -11.72 6.14 0.71
C LYS A 51 -11.58 7.61 0.30
N ALA A 52 -10.59 7.94 -0.51
CA ALA A 52 -10.39 9.27 -1.07
C ALA A 52 -11.55 9.66 -2.00
N GLU A 53 -11.95 8.78 -2.91
CA GLU A 53 -13.09 9.02 -3.80
C GLU A 53 -14.39 9.24 -3.00
N GLN A 54 -14.60 8.45 -1.93
CA GLN A 54 -15.74 8.64 -1.02
C GLN A 54 -15.70 9.97 -0.27
N ALA A 55 -14.52 10.40 0.21
CA ALA A 55 -14.37 11.62 0.98
C ALA A 55 -14.45 12.90 0.13
N PHE A 56 -14.01 12.85 -1.13
CA PHE A 56 -13.89 14.02 -2.02
C PHE A 56 -14.90 14.01 -3.16
N SER A 57 -16.08 13.40 -2.97
CA SER A 57 -17.18 13.36 -3.96
C SER A 57 -16.73 12.90 -5.35
N ASN A 58 -15.87 11.89 -5.41
CA ASN A 58 -15.26 11.35 -6.64
C ASN A 58 -14.40 12.35 -7.44
N SER A 59 -13.88 13.42 -6.81
CA SER A 59 -12.97 14.36 -7.49
C SER A 59 -11.64 13.71 -7.85
N ARG A 60 -11.37 13.60 -9.15
CA ARG A 60 -10.14 13.01 -9.69
C ARG A 60 -8.87 13.73 -9.22
N SER A 61 -8.91 15.07 -9.22
CA SER A 61 -7.78 15.88 -8.82
C SER A 61 -7.46 15.72 -7.34
N ALA A 62 -8.49 15.60 -6.49
CA ALA A 62 -8.32 15.39 -5.05
C ALA A 62 -7.73 13.99 -4.76
N THR A 63 -8.26 12.93 -5.37
CA THR A 63 -7.73 11.57 -5.22
C THR A 63 -6.27 11.48 -5.70
N ARG A 64 -5.93 12.12 -6.82
CA ARG A 64 -4.55 12.18 -7.29
C ARG A 64 -3.63 12.91 -6.31
N LEU A 65 -4.07 14.03 -5.76
CA LEU A 65 -3.30 14.80 -4.78
C LEU A 65 -3.05 13.97 -3.51
N ILE A 66 -4.03 13.17 -3.09
CA ILE A 66 -3.86 12.23 -1.97
C ILE A 66 -2.77 11.20 -2.26
N HIS A 67 -2.76 10.57 -3.43
CA HIS A 67 -1.68 9.62 -3.75
C HIS A 67 -0.30 10.29 -3.87
N ILE A 68 -0.23 11.58 -4.23
CA ILE A 68 1.03 12.34 -4.18
C ILE A 68 1.45 12.56 -2.73
N LEU A 69 0.53 12.93 -1.84
CA LEU A 69 0.82 13.09 -0.41
C LEU A 69 1.21 11.76 0.25
N VAL A 70 0.51 10.67 -0.10
CA VAL A 70 0.79 9.32 0.38
C VAL A 70 2.18 8.87 -0.06
N TRP A 71 2.61 9.23 -1.27
CA TRP A 71 3.99 9.00 -1.71
C TRP A 71 5.02 9.71 -0.82
N CYS A 72 4.77 10.97 -0.42
CA CYS A 72 5.66 11.65 0.53
C CYS A 72 5.67 10.95 1.91
N VAL A 73 4.52 10.47 2.37
CA VAL A 73 4.38 9.78 3.66
C VAL A 73 4.90 8.34 3.62
N SER A 74 4.98 7.70 2.45
CA SER A 74 5.44 6.31 2.33
C SER A 74 6.93 6.15 2.66
N ILE A 75 7.70 7.24 2.56
CA ILE A 75 9.07 7.33 3.12
C ILE A 75 9.06 7.06 4.62
N LEU A 76 8.06 7.57 5.36
CA LEU A 76 7.92 7.30 6.80
C LEU A 76 7.58 5.83 7.08
N GLY A 77 6.88 5.16 6.16
CA GLY A 77 6.65 3.71 6.24
C GLY A 77 7.96 2.91 6.21
N LEU A 78 8.88 3.30 5.32
CA LEU A 78 10.22 2.72 5.25
C LEU A 78 11.05 2.98 6.51
N VAL A 79 10.95 4.18 7.08
CA VAL A 79 11.55 4.50 8.38
C VAL A 79 10.95 3.59 9.45
N GLY A 80 9.62 3.45 9.49
CA GLY A 80 8.92 2.58 10.43
C GLY A 80 9.39 1.11 10.39
N ALA A 81 9.58 0.56 9.18
CA ALA A 81 10.09 -0.79 9.01
C ALA A 81 11.55 -0.95 9.49
N SER A 82 12.36 0.11 9.38
CA SER A 82 13.78 0.11 9.73
C SER A 82 14.10 0.49 11.18
N ILE A 83 13.16 1.05 11.94
CA ILE A 83 13.37 1.44 13.35
C ILE A 83 13.93 0.29 14.20
N PRO A 84 13.35 -0.94 14.21
CA PRO A 84 13.85 -2.01 15.07
C PRO A 84 15.22 -2.53 14.63
N LEU A 85 15.53 -2.45 13.34
CA LEU A 85 16.85 -2.82 12.81
C LEU A 85 17.93 -1.87 13.32
N VAL A 86 17.67 -0.55 13.25
CA VAL A 86 18.60 0.49 13.72
C VAL A 86 18.72 0.46 15.24
N ALA A 87 17.60 0.41 15.97
CA ALA A 87 17.59 0.40 17.44
C ALA A 87 18.36 -0.79 18.02
N LEU A 88 18.38 -1.93 17.30
CA LEU A 88 19.09 -3.12 17.71
C LEU A 88 20.49 -3.25 17.07
N ASN A 89 20.98 -2.27 16.31
CA ASN A 89 22.26 -2.34 15.57
C ASN A 89 22.38 -3.60 14.69
N GLU A 90 21.28 -4.04 14.07
CA GLU A 90 21.32 -5.19 13.15
C GLU A 90 21.65 -4.69 11.73
N PRO A 91 22.63 -5.30 11.04
CA PRO A 91 23.01 -4.85 9.71
C PRO A 91 21.89 -5.11 8.70
N MET A 92 21.43 -4.04 8.04
CA MET A 92 20.34 -4.08 7.05
C MET A 92 20.61 -5.05 5.89
N MET A 93 21.88 -5.30 5.57
CA MET A 93 22.27 -6.22 4.51
C MET A 93 21.70 -7.64 4.69
N LYS A 94 21.49 -8.08 5.94
CA LYS A 94 20.88 -9.38 6.24
C LYS A 94 19.40 -9.46 5.87
N HIS A 95 18.74 -8.31 5.72
CA HIS A 95 17.30 -8.18 5.48
C HIS A 95 16.98 -7.50 4.14
N THR A 96 18.00 -7.38 3.27
CA THR A 96 17.92 -6.62 2.00
C THR A 96 16.72 -6.99 1.16
N ALA A 97 16.44 -8.29 1.00
CA ALA A 97 15.33 -8.75 0.17
C ALA A 97 13.97 -8.18 0.66
N LEU A 98 13.69 -8.30 1.96
CA LEU A 98 12.45 -7.80 2.56
C LEU A 98 12.36 -6.27 2.50
N LEU A 99 13.47 -5.58 2.81
CA LEU A 99 13.53 -4.12 2.74
C LEU A 99 13.33 -3.61 1.31
N VAL A 100 13.87 -4.29 0.30
CA VAL A 100 13.63 -3.97 -1.11
C VAL A 100 12.16 -4.16 -1.47
N PHE A 101 11.51 -5.24 -1.03
CA PHE A 101 10.07 -5.43 -1.25
C PHE A 101 9.21 -4.36 -0.59
N ILE A 102 9.51 -4.01 0.67
CA ILE A 102 8.81 -2.92 1.38
C ILE A 102 9.04 -1.59 0.65
N THR A 103 10.26 -1.32 0.21
CA THR A 103 10.60 -0.10 -0.55
C THR A 103 9.82 -0.04 -1.86
N TYR A 104 9.84 -1.13 -2.62
CA TYR A 104 9.11 -1.24 -3.88
C TYR A 104 7.62 -0.96 -3.66
N TYR A 105 7.02 -1.59 -2.64
CA TYR A 105 5.62 -1.39 -2.32
C TYR A 105 5.32 0.06 -1.90
N CYS A 106 6.07 0.62 -0.95
CA CYS A 106 5.84 1.99 -0.47
C CYS A 106 6.07 3.06 -1.55
N MET A 107 7.02 2.85 -2.47
CA MET A 107 7.41 3.87 -3.44
C MET A 107 6.68 3.76 -4.76
N LEU A 108 6.56 2.55 -5.32
CA LEU A 108 5.96 2.36 -6.64
C LEU A 108 4.44 2.26 -6.59
N ALA A 109 3.87 1.78 -5.48
CA ALA A 109 2.43 1.68 -5.36
C ALA A 109 1.75 3.04 -5.57
N PRO A 110 2.09 4.13 -4.85
CA PRO A 110 1.42 5.42 -5.02
C PRO A 110 1.56 5.99 -6.44
N ILE A 111 2.73 5.81 -7.07
CA ILE A 111 3.01 6.30 -8.43
C ILE A 111 2.07 5.67 -9.45
N THR A 112 1.78 4.37 -9.33
CA THR A 112 0.89 3.67 -10.25
C THR A 112 -0.55 4.19 -10.20
N PHE A 113 -0.94 4.86 -9.11
CA PHE A 113 -2.27 5.45 -8.90
C PHE A 113 -2.36 6.92 -9.35
N TRP A 114 -1.24 7.59 -9.68
CA TRP A 114 -1.25 8.98 -10.15
C TRP A 114 -1.98 9.18 -11.48
N PHE A 115 -2.08 8.14 -12.31
CA PHE A 115 -2.65 8.21 -13.66
C PHE A 115 -4.01 7.51 -13.80
N GLN A 116 -4.69 7.18 -12.69
CA GLN A 116 -5.83 6.28 -12.76
C GLN A 116 -7.13 6.92 -13.33
N PRO A 117 -7.92 6.17 -14.11
CA PRO A 117 -9.31 6.51 -14.46
C PRO A 117 -10.30 6.16 -13.33
N HIS A 118 -11.49 6.79 -13.33
CA HIS A 118 -12.52 6.65 -12.30
C HIS A 118 -12.76 5.19 -11.85
N ALA A 119 -12.72 4.93 -10.53
CA ALA A 119 -13.27 3.72 -9.93
C ALA A 119 -14.76 3.87 -9.55
N ASN A 120 -15.43 4.92 -10.04
CA ASN A 120 -16.80 5.24 -9.68
C ASN A 120 -17.75 4.05 -9.95
N ILE A 121 -18.50 3.67 -8.92
CA ILE A 121 -19.57 2.66 -8.96
C ILE A 121 -20.75 3.16 -9.80
N SER A 122 -20.87 4.48 -10.03
CA SER A 122 -21.93 5.09 -10.85
C SER A 122 -21.74 4.91 -12.37
N THR A 123 -20.60 4.38 -12.83
CA THR A 123 -20.46 3.88 -14.22
C THR A 123 -20.87 2.41 -14.32
N LYS A 124 -21.90 1.99 -13.57
CA LYS A 124 -22.83 0.99 -14.11
C LYS A 124 -23.42 1.62 -15.36
N THR A 125 -22.83 1.30 -16.51
CA THR A 125 -23.50 1.49 -17.80
C THR A 125 -24.94 1.04 -17.64
N LYS A 126 -25.86 1.98 -17.88
CA LYS A 126 -27.24 1.64 -18.27
C LYS A 126 -27.23 0.63 -19.39
#